data_AF-A0A3F2RB15-F1
#
_entry.id   AF-A0A3F2RB15-F1
#
_cell.length_a   1.000
_cell.length_b   1.000
_cell.length_c   1.000
_cell.angle_alpha   90.00
_cell.angle_beta   90.00
_cell.angle_gamma   90.00
#
_symmetry.space_group_name_H-M   'P 1'
#
loop_
_entity.id
_entity.type
_entity.pdbx_description
1 polymer ?
#
loop_
_entity_poly.entity_id
_entity_poly.type
_entity_poly.pdbx_seq_one_letter_code
_entity_poly.pdbx_strand_id
1 'polypeptide(L)'
;MEQSQSYVWALVLEDREKFNVACTNLREFNWVVAPFADSYFRVFGEHTKPQPTKLIFGVNKLWNWPQYFLEYYKAVGLFVEHNIATIDRPGYGYRATNASTALRGCPSLTEIEIVLYHPLEEDELEDPFNRERTYFSDDEMVNMEMFNDHF
;
A
#
# COMPACT_ATOMS: atom_id res chain seq x y z
N MET A 1 -12.65 19.95 26.91
CA MET A 1 -12.62 18.70 26.13
C MET A 1 -11.49 18.84 25.14
N GLU A 2 -10.33 18.29 25.47
CA GLU A 2 -9.22 18.19 24.52
C GLU A 2 -9.66 17.26 23.40
N GLN A 3 -9.75 17.79 22.18
CA GLN A 3 -9.84 16.95 21.00
C GLN A 3 -8.54 16.17 20.93
N SER A 4 -8.62 14.87 21.20
CA SER A 4 -7.58 13.92 20.82
C SER A 4 -7.37 14.08 19.32
N GLN A 5 -6.30 14.78 18.95
CA GLN A 5 -5.82 14.82 17.59
C GLN A 5 -5.40 13.39 17.26
N SER A 6 -6.25 12.66 16.53
CA SER A 6 -5.84 11.39 15.95
C SER A 6 -4.70 11.71 15.00
N TYR A 7 -3.47 11.37 15.39
CA TYR A 7 -2.31 11.41 14.52
C TYR A 7 -2.46 10.28 13.50
N VAL A 8 -3.46 10.40 12.62
CA VAL A 8 -3.47 9.62 11.38
C VAL A 8 -2.34 10.20 10.55
N TRP A 9 -1.17 9.58 10.68
CA TRP A 9 -0.02 9.90 9.86
C TRP A 9 -0.28 9.30 8.48
N ALA A 10 -1.01 10.02 7.64
CA ALA A 10 -1.03 9.69 6.24
C ALA A 10 0.30 10.16 5.63
N LEU A 11 1.20 9.18 5.52
CA LEU A 11 2.52 9.29 4.92
C LEU A 11 2.39 9.80 3.49
N VAL A 12 2.67 11.09 3.26
CA VAL A 12 2.89 11.62 1.92
C VAL A 12 4.25 11.19 1.37
N LEU A 13 4.38 11.21 0.05
CA LEU A 13 5.60 10.75 -0.63
C LEU A 13 6.86 11.49 -0.15
N GLU A 14 6.76 12.81 0.12
CA GLU A 14 7.88 13.61 0.63
C GLU A 14 8.35 13.15 2.01
N ASP A 15 7.42 12.89 2.93
CA ASP A 15 7.75 12.37 4.26
C ASP A 15 8.31 10.95 4.18
N ARG A 16 7.82 10.17 3.22
CA ARG A 16 8.34 8.84 2.94
C ARG A 16 9.78 8.89 2.40
N GLU A 17 10.10 9.85 1.55
CA GLU A 17 11.47 10.06 1.06
C GLU A 17 12.41 10.40 2.21
N LYS A 18 12.04 11.37 3.06
CA LYS A 18 12.80 11.71 4.28
C LYS A 18 13.00 10.49 5.19
N PHE A 19 11.94 9.71 5.41
CA PHE A 19 12.02 8.47 6.17
C PHE A 19 13.01 7.49 5.54
N ASN A 20 12.94 7.26 4.23
CA ASN A 20 13.81 6.31 3.53
C ASN A 20 15.28 6.73 3.52
N VAL A 21 15.56 8.03 3.48
CA VAL A 21 16.91 8.58 3.61
C VAL A 21 17.49 8.34 5.01
N ALA A 22 16.67 8.52 6.05
CA ALA A 22 17.12 8.40 7.44
C ALA A 22 17.15 6.94 7.95
N CYS A 23 16.27 6.08 7.45
CA CYS A 23 16.01 4.76 8.03
C CYS A 23 16.96 3.68 7.48
N THR A 24 18.22 3.69 7.93
CA THR A 24 19.26 2.73 7.51
C THR A 24 19.32 1.45 8.36
N ASN A 25 18.72 1.46 9.55
CA ASN A 25 18.74 0.33 10.49
C ASN A 25 17.49 -0.56 10.41
N LEU A 26 16.67 -0.39 9.37
CA LEU A 26 15.46 -1.18 9.15
C LEU A 26 15.83 -2.66 8.94
N ARG A 27 15.13 -3.58 9.61
CA ARG A 27 15.36 -5.04 9.51
C ARG A 27 14.21 -5.77 8.81
N GLU A 28 13.00 -5.25 8.99
CA GLU A 28 11.78 -5.77 8.42
C GLU A 28 10.89 -4.59 8.05
N PHE A 29 10.17 -4.70 6.94
CA PHE A 29 9.18 -3.71 6.54
C PHE A 29 7.93 -4.38 6.01
N ASN A 30 6.77 -3.94 6.50
CA ASN A 30 5.47 -4.40 6.05
C ASN A 30 4.73 -3.27 5.33
N TRP A 31 4.29 -3.52 4.10
CA TRP A 31 3.59 -2.53 3.28
C TRP A 31 2.18 -2.21 3.75
N VAL A 32 1.60 -2.95 4.71
CA VAL A 32 0.27 -2.67 5.27
C VAL A 32 0.18 -1.30 5.98
N VAL A 33 1.31 -0.75 6.41
CA VAL A 33 1.35 0.55 7.11
C VAL A 33 1.62 1.75 6.19
N ALA A 34 1.77 1.51 4.88
CA ALA A 34 2.08 2.56 3.91
C ALA A 34 1.13 2.47 2.70
N PRO A 35 1.00 3.57 1.92
CA PRO A 35 0.37 3.49 0.63
C PRO A 35 1.04 2.40 -0.23
N PHE A 36 0.26 1.39 -0.60
CA PHE A 36 0.71 0.35 -1.51
C PHE A 36 0.69 0.90 -2.93
N ALA A 37 1.83 1.39 -3.43
CA ALA A 37 1.87 2.14 -4.67
C ALA A 37 3.26 2.20 -5.31
N ASP A 38 3.29 2.26 -6.64
CA ASP A 38 4.52 2.26 -7.45
C ASP A 38 5.46 3.42 -7.13
N SER A 39 4.90 4.62 -6.87
CA SER A 39 5.67 5.78 -6.45
C SER A 39 6.40 5.54 -5.12
N TYR A 40 5.75 4.83 -4.19
CA TYR A 40 6.30 4.49 -2.88
C TYR A 40 7.32 3.37 -2.98
N PHE A 41 7.09 2.36 -3.83
CA PHE A 41 8.06 1.30 -4.12
C PHE A 41 9.34 1.86 -4.71
N ARG A 42 9.22 2.77 -5.68
CA ARG A 42 10.37 3.44 -6.32
C ARG A 42 11.21 4.20 -5.30
N VAL A 43 10.61 5.11 -4.53
CA VAL A 43 11.34 5.90 -3.53
C VAL A 43 11.96 4.99 -2.46
N PHE A 44 11.28 3.92 -2.07
CA PHE A 44 11.85 2.94 -1.15
C PHE A 44 13.09 2.25 -1.74
N GLY A 45 13.07 1.90 -3.02
CA GLY A 45 14.18 1.24 -3.71
C GLY A 45 15.36 2.14 -4.06
N GLU A 46 15.15 3.44 -4.22
CA GLU A 46 16.19 4.44 -4.52
C GLU A 46 17.14 4.70 -3.34
N HIS A 47 16.72 4.35 -2.12
CA HIS A 47 17.52 4.53 -0.90
C HIS A 47 17.93 3.20 -0.29
N THR A 48 19.23 2.92 -0.31
CA THR A 48 19.81 1.67 0.23
C THR A 48 19.55 1.52 1.73
N LYS A 49 18.98 0.37 2.09
CA LYS A 49 18.75 -0.11 3.44
C LYS A 49 19.63 -1.36 3.60
N PRO A 50 20.75 -1.29 4.32
CA PRO A 50 21.73 -2.39 4.35
C PRO A 50 21.31 -3.60 5.20
N GLN A 51 20.36 -3.44 6.11
CA GLN A 51 19.99 -4.44 7.12
C GLN A 51 18.67 -5.21 6.89
N PRO A 52 17.71 -4.82 6.02
CA PRO A 52 16.48 -5.59 5.85
C PRO A 52 16.74 -6.98 5.30
N THR A 53 16.25 -7.99 6.02
CA THR A 53 16.30 -9.39 5.59
C THR A 53 14.95 -9.91 5.13
N LYS A 54 13.85 -9.20 5.48
CA LYS A 54 12.48 -9.56 5.15
C LYS A 54 11.67 -8.35 4.69
N LEU A 55 10.95 -8.50 3.57
CA LEU A 55 9.94 -7.56 3.10
C LEU A 55 8.58 -8.26 2.98
N ILE A 56 7.54 -7.63 3.52
CA ILE A 56 6.17 -8.14 3.48
C ILE A 56 5.35 -7.20 2.59
N PHE A 57 4.89 -7.71 1.45
CA PHE A 57 3.99 -7.00 0.54
C PHE A 57 2.55 -7.40 0.84
N GLY A 58 1.76 -6.45 1.32
CA GLY A 58 0.32 -6.61 1.49
C GLY A 58 -0.38 -5.26 1.37
N VAL A 59 -1.50 -5.23 0.65
CA VAL A 59 -2.32 -4.02 0.54
C VAL A 59 -3.22 -3.93 1.77
N ASN A 60 -3.18 -2.80 2.48
CA ASN A 60 -4.11 -2.57 3.57
C ASN A 60 -5.53 -2.38 3.01
N LYS A 61 -6.40 -3.37 3.23
CA LYS A 61 -7.83 -3.34 2.82
C LYS A 61 -8.60 -2.18 3.45
N LEU A 62 -8.22 -1.75 4.66
CA LEU A 62 -8.87 -0.65 5.37
C LEU A 62 -8.27 0.72 5.01
N TRP A 63 -7.38 0.78 4.02
CA TRP A 63 -6.82 2.05 3.58
C TRP A 63 -7.90 2.90 2.93
N ASN A 64 -8.15 4.08 3.51
CA ASN A 64 -9.13 5.02 2.97
C ASN A 64 -8.52 5.78 1.78
N TRP A 65 -8.44 5.12 0.62
CA TRP A 65 -7.95 5.70 -0.63
C TRP A 65 -8.70 6.98 -1.03
N PRO A 66 -10.05 7.07 -0.94
CA PRO A 66 -10.75 8.32 -1.23
C PRO A 66 -10.26 9.49 -0.38
N GLN A 67 -10.12 9.30 0.94
CA GLN A 67 -9.62 10.34 1.84
C GLN A 67 -8.16 10.69 1.54
N TYR A 68 -7.30 9.68 1.35
CA TYR A 68 -5.89 9.89 1.01
C TYR A 68 -5.76 10.72 -0.27
N PHE A 69 -6.53 10.43 -1.31
CA PHE A 69 -6.50 11.22 -2.55
C PHE A 69 -7.14 12.61 -2.39
N LEU A 70 -8.13 12.77 -1.51
CA LEU A 70 -8.71 14.09 -1.19
C LEU A 70 -7.71 15.00 -0.48
N GLU A 71 -7.01 14.48 0.52
CA GLU A 71 -6.09 15.26 1.34
C GLU A 71 -4.77 15.52 0.63
N TYR A 72 -4.31 14.57 -0.19
CA TYR A 72 -2.98 14.58 -0.79
C TYR A 72 -2.99 14.65 -2.32
N TYR A 73 -4.07 15.16 -2.92
CA TYR A 73 -4.24 15.30 -4.37
C TYR A 73 -3.05 15.97 -5.08
N LYS A 74 -2.40 16.96 -4.43
CA LYS A 74 -1.19 17.63 -4.95
C LYS A 74 0.00 16.68 -5.05
N ALA A 75 0.19 15.83 -4.05
CA ALA A 75 1.29 14.87 -4.00
C ALA A 75 1.10 13.71 -5.00
N VAL A 76 -0.15 13.39 -5.34
CA VAL A 76 -0.49 12.36 -6.33
C VAL A 76 -0.68 12.89 -7.76
N GLY A 77 -0.49 14.19 -7.98
CA GLY A 77 -0.44 14.80 -9.32
C GLY A 77 -1.77 14.94 -10.06
N LEU A 78 -2.91 14.72 -9.39
CA LEU A 78 -4.24 14.79 -10.00
C LEU A 78 -5.16 15.66 -9.15
N PHE A 79 -5.31 16.93 -9.55
CA PHE A 79 -6.35 17.81 -9.00
C PHE A 79 -7.65 17.47 -9.72
N VAL A 80 -8.64 16.93 -9.02
CA VAL A 80 -9.97 16.79 -9.61
C VAL A 80 -10.98 17.36 -8.63
N GLU A 81 -11.52 18.52 -9.00
CA GLU A 81 -12.43 19.31 -8.18
C GLU A 81 -13.71 18.53 -7.81
N HIS A 82 -14.07 17.48 -8.56
CA HIS A 82 -15.29 16.70 -8.37
C HIS A 82 -15.03 15.23 -8.73
N ASN A 83 -15.39 14.30 -7.83
CA ASN A 83 -15.31 12.82 -7.94
C ASN A 83 -13.94 12.14 -7.78
N ILE A 84 -13.44 12.14 -6.55
CA ILE A 84 -12.21 11.45 -6.11
C ILE A 84 -12.38 9.91 -6.12
N ALA A 85 -13.62 9.44 -5.98
CA ALA A 85 -13.96 8.02 -5.89
C ALA A 85 -14.03 7.29 -7.24
N THR A 86 -14.16 7.99 -8.37
CA THR A 86 -14.43 7.35 -9.68
C THR A 86 -13.27 7.42 -10.65
N ILE A 87 -12.12 7.96 -10.24
CA ILE A 87 -11.00 8.15 -11.15
C ILE A 87 -10.03 7.00 -10.99
N ASP A 88 -9.64 6.43 -12.12
CA ASP A 88 -8.59 5.43 -12.15
C ASP A 88 -7.30 5.97 -11.52
N ARG A 89 -6.64 5.13 -10.73
CA ARG A 89 -5.40 5.45 -10.00
C ARG A 89 -4.40 4.36 -10.34
N PRO A 90 -3.88 4.35 -11.59
CA PRO A 90 -2.86 3.39 -11.98
C PRO A 90 -1.66 3.51 -11.04
N GLY A 91 -1.12 2.37 -10.62
CA GLY A 91 0.02 2.33 -9.72
C GLY A 91 -0.32 2.46 -8.22
N TYR A 92 -1.60 2.40 -7.83
CA TYR A 92 -2.03 2.45 -6.41
C TYR A 92 -2.93 1.27 -6.04
N GLY A 93 -2.82 0.79 -4.80
CA GLY A 93 -3.58 -0.35 -4.28
C GLY A 93 -3.39 -1.59 -5.14
N TYR A 94 -4.47 -2.28 -5.43
CA TYR A 94 -4.47 -3.46 -6.32
C TYR A 94 -4.02 -3.15 -7.76
N ARG A 95 -3.99 -1.87 -8.16
CA ARG A 95 -3.52 -1.42 -9.49
C ARG A 95 -2.02 -1.13 -9.53
N ALA A 96 -1.30 -1.34 -8.43
CA ALA A 96 0.15 -1.25 -8.40
C ALA A 96 0.79 -2.44 -9.11
N THR A 97 1.82 -2.20 -9.93
CA THR A 97 2.40 -3.23 -10.81
C THR A 97 3.91 -3.34 -10.68
N ASN A 98 4.57 -2.48 -9.89
CA ASN A 98 6.02 -2.36 -9.91
C ASN A 98 6.67 -2.51 -8.52
N ALA A 99 6.15 -3.44 -7.73
CA ALA A 99 6.65 -3.73 -6.38
C ALA A 99 8.12 -4.15 -6.34
N SER A 100 8.60 -4.78 -7.42
CA SER A 100 10.00 -5.18 -7.58
C SER A 100 10.99 -4.01 -7.45
N THR A 101 10.56 -2.77 -7.73
CA THR A 101 11.43 -1.59 -7.56
C THR A 101 11.87 -1.38 -6.11
N ALA A 102 11.04 -1.76 -5.13
CA ALA A 102 11.41 -1.67 -3.70
C ALA A 102 12.60 -2.56 -3.34
N LEU A 103 12.79 -3.67 -4.06
CA LEU A 103 13.84 -4.66 -3.79
C LEU A 103 15.24 -4.08 -4.06
N ARG A 104 15.36 -3.12 -4.98
CA ARG A 104 16.63 -2.49 -5.38
C ARG A 104 17.36 -1.85 -4.21
N GLY A 105 16.61 -1.38 -3.20
CA GLY A 105 17.15 -0.75 -2.01
C GLY A 105 17.59 -1.73 -0.92
N CYS A 106 17.39 -3.04 -1.07
CA CYS A 106 17.57 -4.01 0.02
C CYS A 106 18.60 -5.11 -0.35
N PRO A 107 19.91 -4.82 -0.31
CA PRO A 107 20.95 -5.78 -0.72
C PRO A 107 21.05 -7.03 0.17
N SER A 108 20.57 -6.98 1.41
CA SER A 108 20.61 -8.10 2.36
C SER A 108 19.31 -8.89 2.43
N LEU A 109 18.36 -8.60 1.53
CA LEU A 109 17.04 -9.22 1.52
C LEU A 109 17.15 -10.71 1.18
N THR A 110 16.62 -11.57 2.05
CA THR A 110 16.61 -13.03 1.87
C THR A 110 15.21 -13.61 1.82
N GLU A 111 14.22 -12.87 2.30
CA GLU A 111 12.83 -13.33 2.41
C GLU A 111 11.86 -12.27 1.88
N ILE A 112 10.94 -12.71 1.03
CA ILE A 112 9.80 -11.94 0.57
C ILE A 112 8.55 -12.69 1.00
N GLU A 113 7.64 -12.01 1.69
CA GLU A 113 6.33 -12.55 2.06
C GLU A 113 5.25 -11.75 1.33
N ILE A 114 4.35 -12.47 0.66
CA ILE A 114 3.22 -11.87 -0.04
C ILE A 114 1.95 -12.19 0.74
N VAL A 115 1.31 -11.15 1.27
CA VAL A 115 0.04 -11.26 1.99
C VAL A 115 -1.07 -11.01 0.99
N LEU A 116 -1.62 -12.10 0.48
CA LEU A 116 -2.82 -12.08 -0.34
C LEU A 116 -4.04 -12.05 0.57
N TYR A 117 -4.93 -11.11 0.30
CA TYR A 117 -6.22 -11.12 0.93
C TYR A 117 -7.24 -11.65 -0.06
N HIS A 118 -7.78 -12.84 0.21
CA HIS A 118 -8.88 -13.38 -0.57
C HIS A 118 -10.18 -12.62 -0.21
N PRO A 119 -11.10 -12.40 -1.15
CA PRO A 119 -12.50 -12.14 -0.82
C PRO A 119 -13.05 -13.31 0.03
N LEU A 120 -14.08 -13.05 0.83
CA LEU A 120 -14.81 -14.11 1.54
C LEU A 120 -15.31 -15.14 0.52
N GLU A 121 -15.29 -16.43 0.86
CA GLU A 121 -15.82 -17.47 -0.03
C GLU A 121 -17.33 -17.23 -0.31
N GLU A 122 -17.85 -17.68 -1.46
CA GLU A 122 -19.25 -17.44 -1.88
C GLU A 122 -20.28 -17.88 -0.81
N ASP A 123 -19.96 -18.90 -0.01
CA ASP A 123 -20.81 -19.39 1.08
C ASP A 123 -20.79 -18.48 2.33
N GLU A 124 -19.68 -17.78 2.60
CA GLU A 124 -19.59 -16.73 3.63
C GLU A 124 -20.29 -15.42 3.19
N LEU A 125 -20.50 -15.26 1.87
CA LEU A 125 -21.34 -14.24 1.23
C LEU A 125 -22.83 -14.63 1.18
N GLU A 126 -23.26 -15.74 1.81
CA GLU A 126 -24.69 -16.09 1.94
C GLU A 126 -25.30 -15.76 3.31
N ASP A 127 -24.50 -15.51 4.35
CA ASP A 127 -25.02 -15.11 5.67
C ASP A 127 -25.49 -13.63 5.70
N PRO A 128 -26.81 -13.34 5.78
CA PRO A 128 -27.34 -11.97 5.80
C PRO A 128 -27.02 -11.21 7.11
N PHE A 129 -26.46 -11.89 8.12
CA PHE A 129 -25.99 -11.27 9.37
C PHE A 129 -24.48 -11.03 9.40
N ASN A 130 -23.74 -11.45 8.36
CA ASN A 130 -22.33 -11.19 8.25
C ASN A 130 -22.09 -9.69 7.96
N ARG A 131 -21.94 -8.90 9.04
CA ARG A 131 -21.64 -7.47 9.00
C ARG A 131 -20.28 -7.17 8.37
N GLU A 132 -19.43 -8.18 8.19
CA GLU A 132 -18.11 -8.01 7.58
C GLU A 132 -18.18 -7.91 6.05
N ARG A 133 -19.30 -8.30 5.42
CA ARG A 133 -19.53 -8.14 3.96
C ARG A 133 -19.28 -6.73 3.45
N THR A 134 -19.62 -5.70 4.23
CA THR A 134 -19.42 -4.30 3.81
C THR A 134 -17.97 -3.83 3.90
N TYR A 135 -17.07 -4.63 4.46
CA TYR A 135 -15.67 -4.27 4.70
C TYR A 135 -14.69 -4.98 3.76
N PHE A 136 -15.13 -5.99 3.01
CA PHE A 136 -14.28 -6.76 2.10
C PHE A 136 -14.65 -6.48 0.64
N SER A 137 -13.62 -6.28 -0.19
CA SER A 137 -13.77 -6.17 -1.64
C SER A 137 -13.99 -7.55 -2.24
N ASP A 138 -14.82 -7.61 -3.28
CA ASP A 138 -15.03 -8.80 -4.12
C ASP A 138 -13.81 -9.11 -5.02
N ASP A 139 -12.86 -8.17 -5.14
CA ASP A 139 -11.68 -8.28 -6.01
C ASP A 139 -10.43 -8.70 -5.20
N GLU A 140 -9.52 -9.41 -5.87
CA GLU A 140 -8.17 -9.65 -5.33
C GLU A 140 -7.42 -8.32 -5.12
N MET A 141 -6.85 -8.16 -3.93
CA MET A 141 -6.24 -6.89 -3.54
C MET A 141 -4.83 -6.66 -4.10
N VAL A 142 -4.26 -7.65 -4.79
CA VAL A 142 -2.89 -7.65 -5.29
C VAL A 142 -2.92 -8.10 -6.75
N ASN A 143 -2.34 -7.33 -7.66
CA ASN A 143 -2.21 -7.75 -9.06
C ASN A 143 -1.19 -8.89 -9.17
N MET A 144 -1.60 -10.04 -9.69
CA MET A 144 -0.73 -11.21 -9.91
C MET A 144 0.51 -10.89 -10.76
N GLU A 145 0.41 -9.95 -11.69
CA GLU A 145 1.51 -9.55 -12.58
C GLU A 145 2.54 -8.62 -11.90
N MET A 146 2.33 -8.18 -10.65
CA MET A 146 3.16 -7.14 -10.03
C MET A 146 4.60 -7.58 -9.70
N PHE A 147 4.86 -8.89 -9.72
CA PHE A 147 6.19 -9.47 -9.58
C PHE A 147 6.83 -9.81 -10.93
N ASN A 148 6.08 -9.62 -12.03
CA ASN A 148 6.48 -9.99 -13.38
C ASN A 148 6.79 -11.50 -13.52
N ASP A 149 6.12 -12.32 -12.71
CA ASP A 149 6.10 -13.77 -12.82
C ASP A 149 4.87 -14.19 -13.64
N HIS A 150 5.05 -15.10 -14.60
CA HIS A 150 3.95 -15.73 -15.33
C HIS A 150 3.68 -17.10 -14.70
N PHE A 151 2.55 -17.25 -14.00
CA PHE A 151 2.10 -18.53 -13.43
C PHE A 151 1.23 -19.32 -14.41
#